data_AF-A0A1X7BYJ0-F1
#
_entry.id   AF-A0A1X7BYJ0-F1
#
_cell.length_a   1.000
_cell.length_b   1.000
_cell.length_c   1.000
_cell.angle_alpha   90.00
_cell.angle_beta   90.00
_cell.angle_gamma   90.00
#
_symmetry.space_group_name_H-M   'P 1'
#
loop_
_entity.id
_entity.type
_entity.pdbx_description
1 polymer ?
#
loop_
_entity_poly.entity_id
_entity_poly.type
_entity_poly.pdbx_seq_one_letter_code
_entity_poly.pdbx_strand_id
1 'polypeptide(L)' 'MSTAEVCRHHGISQGTFYKWKAKFGGMDVSDARKLKSLEGENARLNIGYIA' A
#
# COMPACT_ATOMS: atom_id res chain seq x y z
N MET A 1 -21.36 -0.17 -0.86
CA MET A 1 -20.58 0.84 -1.59
C MET A 1 -20.05 0.21 -2.86
N SER A 2 -20.48 0.68 -4.03
CA SER A 2 -20.02 0.14 -5.31
C SER A 2 -18.56 0.53 -5.58
N THR A 3 -17.80 -0.29 -6.33
CA THR A 3 -16.45 0.09 -6.77
C THR A 3 -16.48 1.39 -7.58
N ALA A 4 -17.58 1.68 -8.28
CA ALA A 4 -17.81 2.93 -9.00
C ALA A 4 -17.86 4.15 -8.07
N GLU A 5 -18.51 4.03 -6.91
CA GLU A 5 -18.56 5.10 -5.91
C GLU A 5 -17.19 5.34 -5.26
N VAL A 6 -16.47 4.28 -4.91
CA VAL A 6 -15.12 4.38 -4.35
C VAL A 6 -14.18 5.08 -5.33
N CYS A 7 -14.25 4.70 -6.60
CA CYS A 7 -13.46 5.32 -7.66
C CYS A 7 -13.80 6.79 -7.85
N ARG A 8 -15.09 7.15 -7.86
CA ARG A 8 -15.53 8.55 -7.98
C ARG A 8 -15.13 9.39 -6.77
N HIS A 9 -15.25 8.84 -5.56
CA HIS A 9 -14.93 9.52 -4.32
C HIS A 9 -13.43 9.80 -4.17
N HIS A 10 -12.59 8.84 -4.57
CA HIS A 10 -11.13 8.96 -4.48
C HIS A 10 -10.47 9.48 -5.76
N GLY A 11 -11.24 9.80 -6.80
CA GLY A 11 -10.69 10.28 -8.08
C GLY A 11 -9.80 9.25 -8.80
N ILE A 12 -10.02 7.96 -8.55
CA ILE A 12 -9.23 6.86 -9.14
C ILE A 12 -10.05 6.09 -10.16
N SER A 13 -9.39 5.49 -11.14
CA SER A 13 -10.05 4.61 -12.10
C SER A 13 -10.35 3.22 -11.50
N GLN A 14 -11.32 2.50 -12.06
CA GLN A 14 -11.58 1.09 -11.70
C GLN A 14 -10.32 0.23 -11.84
N GLY A 15 -9.54 0.44 -12.91
CA GLY A 15 -8.30 -0.29 -13.14
C GLY A 15 -7.28 -0.08 -12.02
N THR A 16 -7.12 1.18 -11.56
CA THR A 16 -6.27 1.50 -10.41
C THR A 16 -6.78 0.83 -9.13
N PHE A 17 -8.09 0.86 -8.89
CA PHE A 17 -8.71 0.23 -7.74
C PHE A 17 -8.47 -1.29 -7.72
N TYR A 18 -8.69 -1.99 -8.84
CA TYR A 18 -8.42 -3.44 -8.90
C TYR A 18 -6.94 -3.77 -8.83
N LYS A 19 -6.05 -2.92 -9.36
CA LYS A 19 -4.59 -3.08 -9.20
C LYS A 19 -4.18 -3.02 -7.72
N TRP A 20 -4.72 -2.07 -6.97
CA TRP A 20 -4.50 -1.97 -5.52
C TRP A 20 -5.18 -3.11 -4.77
N LYS A 21 -6.38 -3.52 -5.16
CA LYS A 21 -7.08 -4.67 -4.59
C LYS A 21 -6.33 -5.98 -4.82
N ALA A 22 -5.69 -6.16 -5.98
CA ALA A 22 -4.85 -7.34 -6.23
C ALA A 22 -3.56 -7.31 -5.40
N LYS A 23 -2.97 -6.11 -5.23
CA LYS A 23 -1.72 -5.94 -4.48
C LYS A 23 -1.90 -5.96 -2.95
N PHE A 24 -3.03 -5.45 -2.46
CA PHE A 24 -3.26 -5.18 -1.04
C PHE A 24 -4.60 -5.71 -0.51
N GLY A 25 -5.50 -6.22 -1.37
CA GLY A 25 -6.86 -6.60 -0.97
C GLY A 25 -6.96 -7.86 -0.12
N GLY A 26 -5.88 -8.62 0.04
CA GLY A 26 -5.75 -9.70 1.03
C GLY A 26 -4.84 -9.35 2.22
N MET A 27 -4.36 -8.10 2.30
CA MET A 27 -3.46 -7.63 3.34
C MET A 27 -4.28 -7.02 4.48
N ASP A 28 -4.16 -7.55 5.70
CA ASP A 28 -4.75 -6.90 6.86
C ASP A 28 -4.09 -5.54 7.09
N VAL A 29 -4.82 -4.56 7.63
CA VAL A 29 -4.29 -3.21 7.89
C VAL A 29 -3.08 -3.27 8.84
N SER A 30 -3.00 -4.31 9.69
CA SER A 30 -1.87 -4.60 10.56
C SER A 30 -0.63 -5.04 9.79
N ASP A 31 -0.79 -5.86 8.74
CA ASP A 31 0.31 -6.28 7.86
C ASP A 31 0.83 -5.11 7.01
N ALA A 32 -0.07 -4.25 6.53
CA ALA A 32 0.32 -3.04 5.79
C ALA A 32 1.15 -2.07 6.64
N ARG A 33 0.80 -1.91 7.94
CA ARG A 33 1.58 -1.12 8.90
C ARG A 33 2.95 -1.74 9.19
N LYS A 34 3.01 -3.06 9.35
CA LYS A 34 4.27 -3.78 9.60
C LYS A 34 5.21 -3.67 8.40
N LEU A 35 4.69 -3.77 7.18
CA LEU A 35 5.46 -3.59 5.95
C LEU A 35 6.09 -2.19 5.88
N LYS A 36 5.31 -1.12 6.15
CA LYS A 36 5.82 0.25 6.16
C LYS A 36 6.89 0.47 7.24
N SER A 37 6.75 -0.14 8.40
CA SER A 37 7.75 -0.09 9.47
C SER A 37 9.05 -0.79 9.06
N LEU A 38 8.94 -1.99 8.47
CA LEU A 38 10.09 -2.76 7.99
C LEU A 38 10.82 -2.07 6.84
N GLU A 39 10.12 -1.44 5.90
CA GLU A 39 10.75 -0.64 4.84
C GLU A 39 11.50 0.58 5.40
N GLY A 40 10.94 1.24 6.43
CA GLY A 40 11.60 2.34 7.11
C GLY A 40 12.87 1.92 7.86
N GLU A 41 12.83 0.79 8.55
CA GLU A 41 14.03 0.25 9.22
C GLU A 41 15.08 -0.23 8.21
N ASN A 42 14.65 -0.87 7.11
CA ASN A 42 15.57 -1.31 6.06
C ASN A 42 16.24 -0.13 5.35
N ALA A 43 15.53 0.99 5.16
CA ALA A 43 16.13 2.22 4.63
C ALA A 43 17.17 2.83 5.59
N ARG A 44 16.89 2.81 6.91
CA ARG A 44 17.83 3.29 7.93
C ARG A 44 19.06 2.39 8.05
N LEU A 45 18.87 1.07 8.05
CA LEU A 45 19.95 0.09 8.12
C LEU A 45 20.81 0.09 6.86
N ASN A 46 20.20 0.22 5.68
CA ASN A 46 20.92 0.34 4.43
C ASN A 46 21.82 1.58 4.45
N ILE A 47 21.29 2.77 4.79
CA ILE A 47 22.10 3.99 4.93
C ILE A 47 23.28 3.82 5.90
N GLY A 48 23.11 3.05 6.97
CA GLY A 48 24.21 2.75 7.91
C GLY A 48 25.24 1.73 7.41
N TYR A 49 24.94 0.94 6.39
CA TYR A 49 25.84 -0.04 5.80
C TYR A 49 26.68 0.52 4.63
N ILE A 50 26.19 1.60 4.00
CA ILE A 50 26.87 2.32 2.91
C ILE A 50 27.64 3.58 3.40
N ALA A 51 27.59 3.92 4.68
CA ALA A 51 28.40 4.96 5.31
C ALA A 51 29.64 4.35 5.98
#